data_AF-A0AAF0DUC7-F1
#
_entry.id   AF-A0AAF0DUC7-F1
#
_cell.length_a   1.000
_cell.length_b   1.000
_cell.length_c   1.000
_cell.angle_alpha   90.00
_cell.angle_beta   90.00
_cell.angle_gamma   90.00
#
_symmetry.space_group_name_H-M   'P 1'
#
loop_
_entity.id
_entity.type
_entity.pdbx_description
1 polymer ?
#
loop_
_entity_poly.entity_id
_entity_poly.type
_entity_poly.pdbx_seq_one_letter_code
_entity_poly.pdbx_strand_id
1 'polypeptide(L)'
;MVDLSSAVRRGHPIAFGIFTVFALIVAIIASAVVADFNSNGQPSSKLVRDSTRFMVFAGWWGFLFSLVYIGLFLSGIGGFLSSIASHAVFIFLTWVFWLAGSAALSTKVGSADCSADDNGIPDCSALRAICAFGWIGWIELTCMLGVICYLAYKAFSGGRGMNDGFA
;
A
#
# COMPACT_ATOMS: atom_id res chain seq x y z
N MET A 1 1.72 18.87 26.14
CA MET A 1 1.15 19.07 24.79
C MET A 1 2.11 18.41 23.82
N VAL A 2 1.74 17.30 23.17
CA VAL A 2 2.63 16.63 22.22
C VAL A 2 2.86 17.58 21.05
N ASP A 3 4.12 17.91 20.76
CA ASP A 3 4.49 18.73 19.62
C ASP A 3 4.22 17.94 18.33
N LEU A 4 3.07 18.23 17.72
CA LEU A 4 2.58 17.56 16.52
C LEU A 4 3.60 17.63 15.36
N SER A 5 4.37 18.73 15.29
CA SER A 5 5.41 18.89 14.28
C SER A 5 6.54 17.88 14.47
N SER A 6 6.98 17.68 15.72
CA SER A 6 8.00 16.70 16.08
C SER A 6 7.52 15.26 15.87
N ALA A 7 6.24 14.97 16.14
CA ALA A 7 5.63 13.66 15.89
C ALA A 7 5.59 13.34 14.39
N VAL A 8 5.10 14.26 13.55
CA VAL A 8 5.04 14.07 12.08
C VAL A 8 6.45 13.92 11.49
N ARG A 9 7.41 14.73 11.96
CA ARG A 9 8.80 14.70 11.45
C ARG A 9 9.51 13.35 11.65
N ARG A 10 9.13 12.62 12.70
CA ARG A 10 9.66 11.28 12.97
C ARG A 10 8.77 10.19 12.38
N GLY A 11 7.46 10.32 12.54
CA GLY A 11 6.50 9.30 12.14
C GLY A 11 6.39 9.12 10.62
N HIS A 12 6.48 10.21 9.84
CA HIS A 12 6.37 10.15 8.38
C HIS A 12 7.43 9.23 7.73
N PRO A 13 8.74 9.47 7.89
CA PRO A 13 9.75 8.62 7.25
C PRO A 13 9.73 7.17 7.78
N ILE A 14 9.34 6.96 9.05
CA ILE A 14 9.22 5.60 9.61
C ILE A 14 8.05 4.86 8.96
N ALA A 15 6.85 5.45 8.93
CA ALA A 15 5.67 4.80 8.34
C ALA A 15 5.87 4.55 6.84
N PHE A 16 6.31 5.55 6.08
CA PHE A 16 6.58 5.33 4.66
C PHE A 16 7.73 4.34 4.44
N GLY A 17 8.74 4.30 5.31
CA GLY A 17 9.84 3.34 5.22
C GLY A 17 9.40 1.89 5.45
N ILE A 18 8.55 1.65 6.45
CA ILE A 18 7.96 0.33 6.71
C ILE A 18 7.08 -0.09 5.54
N PHE A 19 6.19 0.80 5.09
CA PHE A 19 5.35 0.52 3.92
C PHE A 19 6.17 0.26 2.64
N THR A 20 7.29 0.95 2.44
CA THR A 20 8.21 0.70 1.31
C THR A 20 8.70 -0.74 1.31
N VAL A 21 9.09 -1.26 2.47
CA VAL A 21 9.56 -2.65 2.62
C VAL A 21 8.45 -3.64 2.33
N PHE A 22 7.26 -3.45 2.89
CA PHE A 22 6.12 -4.34 2.61
C PHE A 22 5.71 -4.31 1.14
N ALA A 23 5.68 -3.13 0.52
CA ALA A 23 5.37 -2.97 -0.89
C ALA A 23 6.39 -3.69 -1.78
N LEU A 24 7.69 -3.59 -1.46
CA LEU A 24 8.74 -4.30 -2.17
C LEU A 24 8.61 -5.82 -2.05
N ILE A 25 8.33 -6.32 -0.85
CA ILE A 25 8.11 -7.76 -0.60
C ILE A 25 6.96 -8.26 -1.49
N VAL A 26 5.81 -7.57 -1.47
CA VAL A 26 4.66 -7.91 -2.32
C VAL A 26 5.03 -7.84 -3.80
N ALA A 27 5.72 -6.78 -4.23
CA ALA A 27 6.09 -6.59 -5.64
C ALA A 27 6.97 -7.73 -6.16
N ILE A 28 7.98 -8.14 -5.40
CA ILE A 28 8.91 -9.21 -5.78
C ILE A 28 8.20 -10.56 -5.83
N ILE A 29 7.50 -10.95 -4.75
CA ILE A 29 6.85 -12.27 -4.68
C ILE A 29 5.77 -12.36 -5.76
N ALA A 30 4.93 -11.33 -5.92
CA ALA A 30 3.90 -11.33 -6.96
C ALA A 30 4.51 -11.38 -8.37
N SER A 31 5.63 -10.69 -8.62
CA SER A 31 6.30 -10.73 -9.92
C SER A 31 6.86 -12.12 -10.22
N ALA A 32 7.46 -12.78 -9.23
CA ALA A 32 7.97 -14.14 -9.36
C ALA A 32 6.85 -15.15 -9.67
N VAL A 33 5.73 -15.08 -8.94
CA VAL A 33 4.56 -15.94 -9.18
C VAL A 33 3.95 -15.68 -10.56
N VAL A 34 3.84 -14.42 -10.99
CA VAL A 34 3.35 -14.10 -12.34
C VAL A 34 4.31 -14.58 -13.42
N ALA A 35 5.62 -14.55 -13.18
CA ALA A 35 6.61 -15.12 -14.09
C ALA A 35 6.43 -16.63 -14.21
N ASP A 36 6.22 -17.33 -13.10
CA ASP A 36 5.91 -18.77 -13.08
C ASP A 36 4.63 -19.09 -13.86
N PHE A 37 3.54 -18.34 -13.63
CA PHE A 37 2.28 -18.49 -14.37
C PHE A 37 2.46 -18.33 -15.89
N ASN A 38 3.45 -17.56 -16.32
CA ASN A 38 3.73 -17.34 -17.73
C ASN A 38 4.67 -18.41 -18.33
N SER A 39 5.56 -19.02 -17.53
CA SER A 39 6.50 -20.05 -18.00
C SER A 39 5.98 -21.48 -17.86
N ASN A 40 5.29 -21.79 -16.77
CA ASN A 40 4.89 -23.15 -16.39
C ASN A 40 3.38 -23.42 -16.53
N GLY A 41 2.61 -22.40 -16.95
CA GLY A 41 1.18 -22.50 -17.22
C GLY A 41 0.35 -21.66 -16.25
N GLN A 42 -0.77 -21.10 -16.76
CA GLN A 42 -1.61 -20.21 -15.97
C GLN A 42 -2.52 -21.00 -15.01
N PRO A 43 -2.84 -20.46 -13.82
CA PRO A 43 -3.77 -21.10 -12.91
C PRO A 43 -5.16 -21.18 -13.55
N SER A 44 -5.89 -22.27 -13.29
CA SER A 44 -7.25 -22.49 -13.81
C SER A 44 -8.24 -21.40 -13.37
N SER A 45 -8.01 -20.83 -12.18
CA SER A 45 -8.77 -19.70 -11.65
C SER A 45 -8.29 -18.37 -12.25
N LYS A 46 -9.11 -17.78 -13.14
CA LYS A 46 -8.89 -16.42 -13.67
C LYS A 46 -8.78 -15.39 -12.55
N LEU A 47 -9.54 -15.57 -11.46
CA LEU A 47 -9.50 -14.69 -10.30
C LEU A 47 -8.12 -14.67 -9.64
N VAL A 48 -7.47 -15.84 -9.47
CA VAL A 48 -6.12 -15.91 -8.90
C VAL A 48 -5.14 -15.22 -9.86
N ARG A 49 -5.18 -15.58 -11.15
CA ARG A 49 -4.29 -14.99 -12.16
C ARG A 49 -4.36 -13.46 -12.18
N ASP A 50 -5.57 -12.92 -12.28
CA ASP A 50 -5.79 -11.49 -12.51
C ASP A 50 -5.54 -10.69 -11.21
N SER A 51 -5.90 -11.25 -10.04
CA SER A 51 -5.61 -10.63 -8.75
C SER A 51 -4.11 -10.61 -8.43
N THR A 52 -3.37 -11.68 -8.73
CA THR A 52 -1.91 -11.70 -8.53
C THR A 52 -1.21 -10.69 -9.44
N ARG A 53 -1.63 -10.58 -10.71
CA ARG A 53 -1.12 -9.54 -11.63
C ARG A 53 -1.45 -8.13 -11.15
N PHE A 54 -2.64 -7.93 -10.58
CA PHE A 54 -2.99 -6.66 -9.96
C PHE A 54 -2.11 -6.36 -8.73
N MET A 55 -1.77 -7.38 -7.92
CA MET A 55 -0.83 -7.22 -6.81
C MET A 55 0.59 -6.88 -7.26
N VAL A 56 1.04 -7.35 -8.44
CA VAL A 56 2.31 -6.88 -9.04
C VAL A 56 2.26 -5.36 -9.24
N PHE A 57 1.20 -4.87 -9.88
CA PHE A 57 1.00 -3.43 -10.07
C PHE A 57 0.94 -2.69 -8.72
N ALA A 58 0.11 -3.15 -7.78
CA ALA A 58 -0.09 -2.48 -6.50
C ALA A 58 1.19 -2.45 -5.64
N GLY A 59 2.01 -3.52 -5.68
CA GLY A 59 3.30 -3.60 -5.01
C GLY A 59 4.32 -2.61 -5.59
N TRP A 60 4.52 -2.62 -6.91
CA TRP A 60 5.44 -1.67 -7.55
C TRP A 60 4.98 -0.22 -7.46
N TRP A 61 3.67 0.02 -7.58
CA TRP A 61 3.05 1.32 -7.31
C TRP A 61 3.39 1.80 -5.88
N GLY A 62 3.10 0.96 -4.88
CA GLY A 62 3.34 1.29 -3.47
C GLY A 62 4.82 1.56 -3.20
N PHE A 63 5.72 0.73 -3.75
CA PHE A 63 7.16 0.87 -3.58
C PHE A 63 7.70 2.17 -4.18
N LEU A 64 7.35 2.48 -5.44
CA LEU A 64 7.85 3.68 -6.11
C LEU A 64 7.34 4.95 -5.46
N PHE A 65 6.03 5.04 -5.18
CA PHE A 65 5.47 6.26 -4.60
C PHE A 65 5.88 6.46 -3.15
N SER A 66 6.06 5.40 -2.36
CA SER A 66 6.58 5.55 -0.99
C SER A 66 8.00 6.09 -0.97
N LEU A 67 8.88 5.62 -1.86
CA LEU A 67 10.23 6.19 -2.04
C LEU A 67 10.19 7.66 -2.47
N VAL A 68 9.31 8.02 -3.41
CA VAL A 68 9.14 9.42 -3.83
C VAL A 68 8.71 10.28 -2.65
N TYR A 69 7.74 9.84 -1.85
CA TYR A 69 7.26 10.59 -0.68
C TYR A 69 8.30 10.73 0.43
N ILE A 70 9.13 9.70 0.65
CA ILE A 70 10.29 9.79 1.56
C ILE A 70 11.30 10.80 1.02
N GLY A 71 11.66 10.71 -0.27
CA GLY A 71 12.63 11.60 -0.91
C GLY A 71 12.21 13.06 -0.87
N LEU A 72 10.95 13.35 -1.22
CA LEU A 72 10.38 14.70 -1.13
C LEU A 72 10.39 15.22 0.31
N PHE A 73 10.01 14.38 1.27
CA PHE A 73 10.01 14.75 2.69
C PHE A 73 11.42 15.09 3.20
N LEU A 74 12.42 14.24 2.88
CA LEU A 74 13.81 14.42 3.32
C LEU A 74 14.51 15.59 2.60
N SER A 75 14.16 15.86 1.35
CA SER A 75 14.72 16.97 0.57
C SER A 75 14.23 18.35 1.03
N GLY A 76 13.15 18.40 1.82
CA GLY A 76 12.52 19.67 2.21
C GLY A 76 11.91 20.45 1.05
N ILE A 77 11.80 19.84 -0.15
CA ILE A 77 11.21 20.48 -1.33
C ILE A 77 9.71 20.63 -1.08
N GLY A 78 9.28 21.87 -0.86
CA GLY A 78 7.87 22.25 -0.83
C GLY A 78 7.24 22.19 -2.22
N GLY A 79 5.91 22.09 -2.27
CA GLY A 79 5.15 22.07 -3.52
C GLY A 79 3.91 21.21 -3.43
N PHE A 80 3.13 21.15 -4.52
CA PHE A 80 1.88 20.39 -4.57
C PHE A 80 2.09 18.93 -4.15
N LEU A 81 3.15 18.28 -4.64
CA LEU A 81 3.42 16.87 -4.38
C LEU A 81 3.83 16.59 -2.92
N SER A 82 4.35 17.60 -2.20
CA SER A 82 4.71 17.51 -0.78
C SER A 82 3.55 17.91 0.17
N SER A 83 2.41 18.33 -0.37
CA SER A 83 1.25 18.81 0.41
C SER A 83 0.50 17.69 1.15
N ILE A 84 -0.24 18.04 2.21
CA ILE A 84 -1.15 17.10 2.89
C ILE A 84 -2.22 16.56 1.92
N ALA A 85 -2.69 17.39 1.00
CA ALA A 85 -3.71 17.00 0.03
C ALA A 85 -3.20 15.93 -0.96
N SER A 86 -1.96 16.08 -1.46
CA SER A 86 -1.37 15.04 -2.32
C SER A 86 -1.22 13.74 -1.53
N HIS A 87 -0.66 13.77 -0.32
CA HIS A 87 -0.53 12.59 0.53
C HIS A 87 -1.88 11.89 0.73
N ALA A 88 -2.95 12.65 1.01
CA ALA A 88 -4.30 12.10 1.18
C ALA A 88 -4.77 11.34 -0.07
N VAL A 89 -4.66 11.95 -1.26
CA VAL A 89 -5.07 11.31 -2.52
C VAL A 89 -4.25 10.06 -2.80
N PHE A 90 -2.92 10.14 -2.71
CA PHE A 90 -2.05 9.01 -3.02
C PHE A 90 -2.19 7.86 -2.04
N ILE A 91 -2.27 8.13 -0.73
CA ILE A 91 -2.48 7.09 0.26
C ILE A 91 -3.87 6.48 0.10
N PHE A 92 -4.91 7.27 -0.18
CA PHE A 92 -6.25 6.74 -0.41
C PHE A 92 -6.32 5.83 -1.64
N LEU A 93 -5.73 6.25 -2.77
CA LEU A 93 -5.67 5.41 -3.97
C LEU A 93 -4.90 4.10 -3.71
N THR A 94 -3.76 4.21 -3.03
CA THR A 94 -2.95 3.04 -2.65
C THR A 94 -3.73 2.12 -1.73
N TRP A 95 -4.46 2.68 -0.75
CA TRP A 95 -5.34 1.93 0.15
C TRP A 95 -6.41 1.15 -0.61
N VAL A 96 -7.05 1.76 -1.62
CA VAL A 96 -8.04 1.08 -2.48
C VAL A 96 -7.40 -0.08 -3.25
N PHE A 97 -6.22 0.12 -3.85
CA PHE A 97 -5.53 -0.94 -4.59
C PHE A 97 -5.16 -2.11 -3.68
N TRP A 98 -4.59 -1.82 -2.51
CA TRP A 98 -4.19 -2.84 -1.55
C TRP A 98 -5.40 -3.58 -0.96
N LEU A 99 -6.52 -2.89 -0.69
CA LEU A 99 -7.76 -3.53 -0.27
C LEU A 99 -8.30 -4.47 -1.35
N ALA A 100 -8.45 -3.96 -2.58
CA ALA A 100 -9.05 -4.71 -3.68
C ALA A 100 -8.23 -5.96 -4.01
N GLY A 101 -6.91 -5.84 -4.11
CA GLY A 101 -6.02 -6.96 -4.40
C GLY A 101 -6.02 -8.01 -3.28
N SER A 102 -5.88 -7.57 -2.02
CA SER A 102 -5.86 -8.46 -0.85
C SER A 102 -7.18 -9.19 -0.66
N ALA A 103 -8.31 -8.46 -0.78
CA ALA A 103 -9.64 -9.05 -0.66
C ALA A 103 -9.90 -10.08 -1.77
N ALA A 104 -9.56 -9.76 -3.02
CA ALA A 104 -9.76 -10.68 -4.15
C ALA A 104 -8.95 -11.98 -3.99
N LEU A 105 -7.67 -11.90 -3.64
CA LEU A 105 -6.81 -13.07 -3.38
C LEU A 105 -7.29 -13.89 -2.18
N SER A 106 -7.77 -13.22 -1.12
CA SER A 106 -8.27 -13.89 0.09
C SER A 106 -9.41 -14.88 -0.18
N THR A 107 -10.25 -14.60 -1.18
CA THR A 107 -11.39 -15.48 -1.53
C THR A 107 -11.00 -16.89 -1.98
N LYS A 108 -9.75 -17.07 -2.45
CA LYS A 108 -9.24 -18.36 -2.92
C LYS A 108 -8.12 -18.91 -2.06
N VAL A 109 -7.30 -18.03 -1.48
CA VAL A 109 -6.07 -18.42 -0.78
C VAL A 109 -6.21 -18.32 0.74
N GLY A 110 -7.22 -17.61 1.25
CA GLY A 110 -7.38 -17.34 2.69
C GLY A 110 -7.54 -18.59 3.57
N SER A 111 -8.14 -19.64 3.04
CA SER A 111 -8.35 -20.93 3.73
C SER A 111 -7.82 -22.13 2.94
N ALA A 112 -6.98 -21.90 1.93
CA ALA A 112 -6.45 -22.99 1.11
C ALA A 112 -5.43 -23.80 1.91
N ASP A 113 -5.52 -25.13 1.83
CA ASP A 113 -4.52 -26.04 2.38
C ASP A 113 -3.42 -26.26 1.33
N CYS A 114 -2.27 -25.62 1.54
CA CYS A 114 -1.12 -25.70 0.64
C CYS A 114 -0.24 -26.94 0.90
N SER A 115 -0.73 -27.94 1.64
CA SER A 115 0.04 -29.14 2.02
C SER A 115 -0.19 -30.37 1.13
N ALA A 116 -1.17 -30.33 0.23
CA ALA A 116 -1.50 -31.45 -0.66
C ALA A 116 -1.06 -31.16 -2.11
N ASP A 117 -0.05 -31.91 -2.58
CA ASP A 117 0.59 -31.75 -3.89
C ASP A 117 -0.34 -31.98 -5.11
N ASP A 118 -1.54 -32.55 -4.91
CA ASP A 118 -2.36 -33.08 -6.02
C ASP A 118 -3.61 -32.27 -6.43
N ASN A 119 -3.96 -31.12 -5.81
CA ASN A 119 -5.22 -30.43 -6.16
C ASN A 119 -5.35 -28.89 -6.04
N GLY A 120 -4.36 -28.12 -5.57
CA GLY A 120 -4.70 -26.77 -5.06
C GLY A 120 -3.73 -25.66 -5.40
N ILE A 121 -4.00 -24.90 -6.48
CA ILE A 121 -3.45 -23.56 -6.77
C ILE A 121 -1.90 -23.52 -6.90
N PRO A 122 -1.34 -23.31 -8.11
CA PRO A 122 0.09 -23.10 -8.30
C PRO A 122 0.62 -21.97 -7.40
N ASP A 123 1.80 -22.17 -6.82
CA ASP A 123 2.44 -21.22 -5.90
C ASP A 123 1.60 -20.85 -4.65
N CYS A 124 0.78 -21.78 -4.14
CA CYS A 124 -0.12 -21.55 -3.00
C CYS A 124 0.55 -20.87 -1.79
N SER A 125 1.75 -21.30 -1.40
CA SER A 125 2.49 -20.72 -0.27
C SER A 125 2.92 -19.27 -0.54
N ALA A 126 3.38 -18.97 -1.76
CA ALA A 126 3.75 -17.62 -2.16
C ALA A 126 2.53 -16.71 -2.30
N LEU A 127 1.42 -17.20 -2.86
CA LEU A 127 0.15 -16.49 -2.91
C LEU A 127 -0.39 -16.17 -1.51
N ARG A 128 -0.22 -17.10 -0.55
CA ARG A 128 -0.58 -16.87 0.85
C ARG A 128 0.28 -15.81 1.49
N ALA A 129 1.58 -15.78 1.18
CA ALA A 129 2.47 -14.70 1.61
C ALA A 129 2.05 -13.34 1.02
N ILE A 130 1.76 -13.26 -0.28
CA ILE A 130 1.24 -12.04 -0.93
C ILE A 130 -0.02 -11.55 -0.23
N CYS A 131 -0.96 -12.46 0.07
CA CYS A 131 -2.20 -12.14 0.77
C CYS A 131 -1.94 -11.61 2.19
N ALA A 132 -1.03 -12.23 2.94
CA ALA A 132 -0.68 -11.81 4.30
C ALA A 132 -0.04 -10.41 4.31
N PHE A 133 0.99 -10.18 3.48
CA PHE A 133 1.63 -8.88 3.38
C PHE A 133 0.68 -7.81 2.81
N GLY A 134 -0.21 -8.18 1.90
CA GLY A 134 -1.26 -7.30 1.39
C GLY A 134 -2.17 -6.76 2.50
N TRP A 135 -2.64 -7.62 3.41
CA TRP A 135 -3.44 -7.18 4.56
C TRP A 135 -2.63 -6.36 5.58
N ILE A 136 -1.38 -6.74 5.83
CA ILE A 136 -0.49 -5.98 6.74
C ILE A 136 -0.29 -4.55 6.20
N GLY A 137 0.05 -4.40 4.92
CA GLY A 137 0.21 -3.09 4.30
C GLY A 137 -1.10 -2.29 4.25
N TRP A 138 -2.25 -2.94 4.04
CA TRP A 138 -3.55 -2.27 4.11
C TRP A 138 -3.87 -1.73 5.52
N ILE A 139 -3.56 -2.48 6.58
CA ILE A 139 -3.72 -2.01 7.97
C ILE A 139 -2.83 -0.78 8.22
N GLU A 140 -1.57 -0.83 7.79
CA GLU A 140 -0.65 0.30 7.90
C GLU A 140 -1.19 1.53 7.15
N LEU A 141 -1.63 1.38 5.90
CA LEU A 141 -2.24 2.46 5.12
C LEU A 141 -3.49 3.03 5.80
N THR A 142 -4.28 2.19 6.48
CA THR A 142 -5.45 2.63 7.26
C THR A 142 -5.03 3.53 8.43
N CYS A 143 -3.96 3.15 9.15
CA CYS A 143 -3.37 4.00 10.20
C CYS A 143 -2.87 5.33 9.63
N MET A 144 -2.19 5.31 8.49
CA MET A 144 -1.70 6.52 7.81
C MET A 144 -2.85 7.44 7.39
N LEU A 145 -3.94 6.90 6.82
CA LEU A 145 -5.16 7.65 6.52
C LEU A 145 -5.77 8.27 7.78
N GLY A 146 -5.83 7.51 8.88
CA GLY A 146 -6.30 8.03 10.17
C GLY A 146 -5.51 9.24 10.64
N VAL A 147 -4.18 9.20 10.52
CA VAL A 147 -3.30 10.35 10.84
C VAL A 147 -3.59 11.53 9.91
N ILE A 148 -3.76 11.32 8.61
CA ILE A 148 -4.09 12.38 7.66
C ILE A 148 -5.44 13.03 7.97
N CYS A 149 -6.48 12.22 8.24
CA CYS A 149 -7.79 12.71 8.63
C CYS A 149 -7.71 13.55 9.92
N TYR A 150 -6.91 13.12 10.90
CA TYR A 150 -6.67 13.87 12.12
C TYR A 150 -5.97 15.21 11.86
N LEU A 151 -4.93 15.23 11.02
CA LEU A 151 -4.21 16.45 10.64
C LEU A 151 -5.11 17.41 9.86
N ALA A 152 -5.92 16.90 8.94
CA ALA A 152 -6.89 17.67 8.18
C ALA A 152 -7.95 18.28 9.10
N TYR A 153 -8.54 17.51 10.01
CA TYR A 153 -9.49 18.00 11.01
C TYR A 153 -8.89 19.14 11.83
N LYS A 154 -7.65 18.98 12.33
CA LYS A 154 -6.96 20.04 13.09
C LYS A 154 -6.74 21.30 12.27
N ALA A 155 -6.39 21.17 10.99
CA ALA A 155 -6.19 22.31 10.10
C ALA A 155 -7.49 23.12 9.94
N PHE A 156 -8.63 22.44 9.76
CA PHE A 156 -9.94 23.10 9.66
C PHE A 156 -10.44 23.65 11.01
N SER A 157 -10.23 22.93 12.12
CA SER A 157 -10.68 23.39 13.45
C SER A 157 -9.85 24.55 14.02
N GLY A 158 -8.62 24.73 13.53
CA GLY A 158 -7.68 25.76 14.01
C GLY A 158 -7.92 27.17 13.47
N GLY A 159 -8.99 27.40 12.69
CA GLY A 159 -9.43 28.74 12.30
C GLY A 159 -8.69 29.40 11.13
N ARG A 160 -7.75 28.70 10.46
CA ARG A 160 -7.25 29.14 9.14
C ARG A 160 -8.24 28.71 8.07
N GLY A 161 -9.40 29.36 8.05
CA GLY A 161 -10.39 29.22 6.99
C GLY A 161 -9.79 29.59 5.63
N MET A 162 -10.41 29.10 4.57
CA MET A 162 -10.05 29.24 3.15
C MET A 162 -9.98 30.70 2.61
N ASN A 163 -9.86 31.69 3.49
CA ASN A 163 -9.95 33.12 3.18
C ASN A 163 -8.59 33.77 2.89
N ASP A 164 -7.47 33.10 3.20
CA ASP A 164 -6.12 33.64 2.97
C ASP A 164 -5.52 33.20 1.61
N GLY A 165 -6.31 32.55 0.75
CA GLY A 165 -5.85 32.02 -0.54
C GLY A 165 -6.00 32.98 -1.74
N PHE A 166 -6.56 34.18 -1.56
CA PHE A 166 -6.79 35.16 -2.62
C PHE A 166 -6.54 36.61 -2.16
N ALA A 167 -5.39 36.87 -1.55
CA ALA A 167 -4.86 38.21 -1.35
C ALA A 167 -3.41 38.28 -1.85
#